data_AF-A0A519QSW9-F1
#
_entry.id   AF-A0A519QSW9-F1
#
_cell.length_a   1.000
_cell.length_b   1.000
_cell.length_c   1.000
_cell.angle_alpha   90.00
_cell.angle_beta   90.00
_cell.angle_gamma   90.00
#
_symmetry.space_group_name_H-M   'P 1'
#
loop_
_entity.id
_entity.type
_entity.pdbx_description
1 polymer ?
#
loop_
_entity_poly.entity_id
_entity_poly.type
_entity_poly.pdbx_seq_one_letter_code
_entity_poly.pdbx_strand_id
1 'polypeptide(L)'
;MKEVFGDRFINDRVYIYWFSGDLNFPLTNKVIRWDGVFYKIYEKETVVNITSGKILNTENVENYIDNPKAIDRKDRDKVSDILFKKIKKAKWINIDSIDCSEKYLVTIGKDGKVSKVTMLGYQSQDTIDKYWERNEYDYCINTIFNSLRKLQFDIIKDKGKPISEDIYIEIWFDVYGL
;
A
#
# COMPACT_ATOMS: atom_id res chain seq x y z
N MET A 1 23.71 -30.58 0.20
CA MET A 1 24.33 -29.28 -0.11
C MET A 1 25.22 -29.33 -1.34
N LYS A 2 26.22 -30.23 -1.42
CA LYS A 2 27.03 -30.41 -2.64
C LYS A 2 26.22 -30.77 -3.89
N GLU A 3 25.20 -31.62 -3.76
CA GLU A 3 24.28 -31.96 -4.87
C GLU A 3 23.44 -30.78 -5.37
N VAL A 4 23.15 -29.81 -4.51
CA VAL A 4 22.30 -28.64 -4.83
C VAL A 4 23.13 -27.49 -5.40
N PHE A 5 24.31 -27.25 -4.82
CA PHE A 5 25.14 -26.07 -5.14
C PHE A 5 26.39 -26.41 -5.97
N GLY A 6 26.67 -27.70 -6.22
CA GLY A 6 27.79 -28.16 -7.05
C GLY A 6 29.13 -27.57 -6.60
N ASP A 7 29.87 -27.02 -7.56
CA ASP A 7 31.20 -26.43 -7.35
C ASP A 7 31.19 -25.16 -6.49
N ARG A 8 30.02 -24.60 -6.20
CA ARG A 8 29.88 -23.42 -5.32
C ARG A 8 29.93 -23.79 -3.84
N PHE A 9 29.85 -25.08 -3.51
CA PHE A 9 29.96 -25.60 -2.15
C PHE A 9 31.41 -26.01 -1.86
N ILE A 10 32.15 -25.13 -1.17
CA ILE A 10 33.58 -25.30 -0.87
C ILE A 10 33.75 -25.17 0.65
N ASN A 11 34.41 -26.14 1.28
CA ASN A 11 34.68 -26.15 2.73
C ASN A 11 33.42 -25.91 3.59
N ASP A 12 32.36 -26.66 3.31
CA ASP A 12 31.05 -26.56 3.97
C ASP A 12 30.36 -25.19 3.88
N ARG A 13 30.78 -24.35 2.93
CA ARG A 13 30.20 -23.02 2.67
C ARG A 13 29.77 -22.90 1.22
N VAL A 14 28.66 -22.20 1.00
CA VAL A 14 28.21 -21.81 -0.34
C VAL A 14 28.69 -20.40 -0.63
N TYR A 15 29.50 -20.22 -1.66
CA TYR A 15 29.95 -18.91 -2.10
C TYR A 15 28.89 -18.27 -2.99
N ILE A 16 28.07 -17.39 -2.44
CA ILE A 16 26.99 -16.72 -3.16
C ILE A 16 27.52 -15.46 -3.82
N TYR A 17 28.20 -15.57 -4.96
CA TYR A 17 28.71 -14.41 -5.72
C TYR A 17 27.70 -13.83 -6.72
N TRP A 18 26.53 -14.47 -6.87
CA TRP A 18 25.52 -14.09 -7.87
C TRP A 18 24.37 -13.26 -7.30
N PHE A 19 24.24 -13.15 -5.97
CA PHE A 19 23.13 -12.44 -5.36
C PHE A 19 23.38 -10.94 -5.30
N SER A 20 22.40 -10.17 -5.76
CA SER A 20 22.32 -8.72 -5.56
C SER A 20 20.90 -8.38 -5.09
N GLY A 21 20.79 -7.62 -4.01
CA GLY A 21 19.53 -7.27 -3.39
C GLY A 21 19.67 -6.94 -1.90
N ASP A 22 18.54 -6.65 -1.27
CA ASP A 22 18.48 -6.30 0.15
C ASP A 22 17.96 -7.49 0.95
N LEU A 23 18.72 -7.92 1.96
CA LEU A 23 18.24 -8.81 3.02
C LEU A 23 17.83 -7.97 4.23
N ASN A 24 16.79 -8.39 4.95
CA ASN A 24 16.36 -7.73 6.18
C ASN A 24 16.15 -8.74 7.31
N PHE A 25 16.55 -8.35 8.52
CA PHE A 25 16.41 -9.15 9.73
C PHE A 25 15.67 -8.35 10.81
N PRO A 26 14.63 -8.92 11.45
CA PRO A 26 13.91 -8.22 12.50
C PRO A 26 14.81 -7.91 13.69
N LEU A 27 14.81 -6.66 14.15
CA LEU A 27 15.37 -6.27 15.44
C LEU A 27 14.34 -6.35 16.57
N THR A 28 13.06 -6.40 16.19
CA THR A 28 11.92 -6.59 17.09
C THR A 28 10.91 -7.54 16.44
N ASN A 29 10.10 -8.22 17.24
CA ASN A 29 9.04 -9.10 16.73
C ASN A 29 7.78 -8.35 16.29
N LYS A 30 7.80 -7.01 16.29
CA LYS A 30 6.62 -6.20 15.98
C LYS A 30 6.49 -6.01 14.47
N VAL A 31 5.51 -6.70 13.90
CA VAL A 31 5.17 -6.65 12.47
C VAL A 31 4.25 -5.46 12.19
N ILE A 32 4.57 -4.65 11.19
CA ILE A 32 3.71 -3.55 10.69
C ILE A 32 2.90 -4.01 9.49
N ARG A 33 3.51 -4.81 8.59
CA ARG A 33 2.84 -5.37 7.42
C ARG A 33 3.24 -6.81 7.18
N TRP A 34 2.29 -7.58 6.68
CA TRP A 34 2.49 -8.95 6.23
C TRP A 34 1.67 -9.16 4.97
N ASP A 35 2.26 -9.77 3.96
CA ASP A 35 1.59 -10.14 2.71
C ASP A 35 0.68 -11.38 2.85
N GLY A 36 0.66 -12.01 4.02
CA GLY A 36 -0.10 -13.23 4.29
C GLY A 36 0.64 -14.53 3.94
N VAL A 37 1.84 -14.46 3.38
CA VAL A 37 2.58 -15.64 2.91
C VAL A 37 4.03 -15.64 3.39
N PHE A 38 4.86 -14.74 2.87
CA PHE A 38 6.32 -14.80 3.09
C PHE A 38 6.89 -13.46 3.57
N TYR A 39 6.39 -12.34 3.08
CA TYR A 39 7.02 -11.04 3.28
C TYR A 39 6.44 -10.27 4.46
N LYS A 40 7.32 -9.88 5.39
CA LYS A 40 6.97 -9.07 6.56
C LYS A 40 7.83 -7.82 6.62
N ILE A 41 7.19 -6.72 6.97
CA ILE A 41 7.84 -5.46 7.36
C ILE A 41 7.76 -5.37 8.88
N TYR A 42 8.92 -5.31 9.53
CA TYR A 42 9.03 -5.15 10.98
C TYR A 42 9.23 -3.69 11.34
N GLU A 43 8.81 -3.28 12.54
CA GLU A 43 8.97 -1.90 13.02
C GLU A 43 10.41 -1.45 13.08
N LYS A 44 11.32 -2.36 13.45
CA LYS A 44 12.76 -2.15 13.37
C LYS A 44 13.42 -3.36 12.76
N GLU A 45 14.34 -3.13 11.83
CA GLU A 45 15.08 -4.19 11.16
C GLU A 45 16.50 -3.76 10.79
N THR A 46 17.39 -4.73 10.68
CA THR A 46 18.70 -4.55 10.06
C THR A 46 18.57 -4.87 8.58
N VAL A 47 18.91 -3.91 7.72
CA VAL A 47 18.96 -4.08 6.26
C VAL A 47 20.41 -4.27 5.84
N VAL A 48 20.67 -5.31 5.04
CA VAL A 48 21.98 -5.63 4.46
C VAL A 48 21.86 -5.51 2.94
N ASN A 49 22.49 -4.48 2.37
CA ASN A 49 22.57 -4.34 0.92
C ASN A 49 23.72 -5.19 0.38
N ILE A 50 23.42 -6.05 -0.60
CA ILE A 50 24.39 -6.97 -1.18
C ILE A 50 24.44 -6.73 -2.69
N THR A 51 25.66 -6.70 -3.25
CA THR A 51 25.88 -6.69 -4.70
C THR A 51 26.91 -7.74 -5.07
N SER A 52 26.54 -8.64 -5.98
CA SER A 52 27.40 -9.73 -6.46
C SER A 52 28.05 -10.51 -5.30
N GLY A 53 27.25 -10.81 -4.28
CA GLY A 53 27.69 -11.52 -3.08
C GLY A 53 28.48 -10.72 -2.05
N LYS A 54 28.76 -9.45 -2.32
CA LYS A 54 29.49 -8.57 -1.41
C LYS A 54 28.53 -7.67 -0.65
N ILE A 55 28.65 -7.65 0.67
CA ILE A 55 27.93 -6.70 1.51
C ILE A 55 28.48 -5.30 1.21
N LEU A 56 27.62 -4.41 0.73
CA LEU A 56 27.96 -3.01 0.50
C LEU A 56 27.76 -2.18 1.77
N ASN A 57 26.62 -2.36 2.43
CA ASN A 57 26.33 -1.70 3.70
C ASN A 57 25.46 -2.58 4.60
N THR A 58 25.38 -2.17 5.87
CA THR A 58 24.46 -2.73 6.84
C THR A 58 23.97 -1.60 7.72
N GLU A 59 22.66 -1.45 7.86
CA GLU A 59 22.05 -0.37 8.63
C GLU A 59 20.84 -0.86 9.41
N ASN A 60 20.60 -0.25 10.58
CA ASN A 60 19.38 -0.46 11.33
C ASN A 60 18.38 0.63 10.96
N VAL A 61 17.17 0.25 10.58
CA VAL A 61 16.13 1.16 10.13
C VAL A 61 14.88 1.05 11.00
N GLU A 62 14.15 2.16 11.11
CA GLU A 62 12.80 2.20 11.68
C GLU A 62 11.78 2.39 10.55
N ASN A 63 10.81 1.48 10.50
CA ASN A 63 9.85 1.40 9.40
C ASN A 63 8.51 2.08 9.66
N TYR A 64 8.40 2.80 10.76
CA TYR A 64 7.21 3.56 11.11
C TYR A 64 7.60 4.92 11.66
N ILE A 65 6.95 5.96 11.15
CA ILE A 65 7.04 7.31 11.70
C ILE A 65 5.66 7.68 12.24
N ASP A 66 5.58 7.83 13.55
CA ASP A 66 4.41 8.38 14.24
C ASP A 66 4.33 9.89 14.01
N ASN A 67 3.18 10.36 13.52
CA ASN A 67 2.87 11.77 13.47
C ASN A 67 1.63 12.02 14.37
N PRO A 68 1.77 12.72 15.50
CA PRO A 68 0.68 12.89 16.48
C PRO A 68 -0.62 13.52 15.94
N LYS A 69 -0.57 14.18 14.77
CA LYS A 69 -1.74 14.79 14.11
C LYS A 69 -2.27 13.94 12.95
N ALA A 70 -1.61 12.84 12.63
CA ALA A 70 -1.98 11.93 11.56
C ALA A 70 -2.79 10.75 12.10
N ILE A 71 -3.40 10.02 11.18
CA ILE A 71 -4.15 8.80 11.45
C ILE A 71 -3.17 7.63 11.50
N ASP A 72 -3.30 6.83 12.56
CA ASP A 72 -2.55 5.58 12.71
C ASP A 72 -2.81 4.64 11.53
N ARG A 73 -1.72 4.26 10.86
CA ARG A 73 -1.73 3.39 9.69
C ARG A 73 -1.34 1.95 10.03
N LYS A 74 -0.96 1.63 11.27
CA LYS A 74 -0.62 0.26 11.68
C LYS A 74 -1.80 -0.70 11.52
N ASP A 75 -3.00 -0.24 11.91
CA ASP A 75 -4.23 -1.01 11.83
C ASP A 75 -4.95 -0.76 10.50
N ARG A 76 -4.84 -1.70 9.57
CA ARG A 76 -5.40 -1.58 8.21
C ARG A 76 -6.92 -1.48 8.21
N ASP A 77 -7.58 -2.18 9.13
CA ASP A 77 -9.05 -2.22 9.20
C ASP A 77 -9.59 -0.85 9.64
N LYS A 78 -8.94 -0.22 10.62
CA LYS A 78 -9.28 1.15 11.04
C LYS A 78 -9.06 2.19 9.94
N VAL A 79 -8.04 2.02 9.09
CA VAL A 79 -7.81 2.92 7.96
C VAL A 79 -9.01 2.88 7.00
N SER A 80 -9.47 1.69 6.63
CA SER A 80 -10.64 1.52 5.76
C SER A 80 -11.89 2.18 6.36
N ASP A 81 -12.17 1.95 7.65
CA ASP A 81 -13.29 2.57 8.36
C ASP A 81 -13.25 4.11 8.34
N ILE A 82 -12.07 4.69 8.52
CA ILE A 82 -11.91 6.15 8.53
C ILE A 82 -12.14 6.72 7.14
N LEU A 83 -11.60 6.08 6.10
CA LEU A 83 -11.85 6.46 4.71
C LEU A 83 -13.34 6.39 4.40
N PHE A 84 -14.00 5.27 4.72
CA PHE A 84 -15.43 5.08 4.48
C PHE A 84 -16.29 6.11 5.21
N LYS A 85 -16.04 6.36 6.50
CA LYS A 85 -16.74 7.39 7.29
C LYS A 85 -16.59 8.80 6.70
N LYS A 86 -15.45 9.08 6.05
CA LYS A 86 -15.20 10.37 5.41
C LYS A 86 -15.94 10.48 4.07
N ILE A 87 -15.91 9.42 3.27
CA ILE A 87 -16.60 9.32 1.97
C ILE A 87 -18.12 9.38 2.16
N LYS A 88 -18.67 8.71 3.19
CA LYS A 88 -20.11 8.73 3.51
C LYS A 88 -20.65 10.15 3.75
N LYS A 89 -19.80 11.09 4.17
CA LYS A 89 -20.16 12.50 4.41
C LYS A 89 -19.99 13.39 3.18
N ALA A 90 -19.55 12.83 2.05
CA ALA A 90 -19.42 13.58 0.81
C ALA A 90 -20.80 14.02 0.30
N LYS A 91 -20.81 15.14 -0.43
CA LYS A 91 -22.02 15.60 -1.11
C LYS A 91 -22.11 14.90 -2.45
N TRP A 92 -22.81 13.77 -2.46
CA TRP A 92 -23.15 13.05 -3.68
C TRP A 92 -24.30 13.77 -4.39
N ILE A 93 -24.23 13.83 -5.72
CA ILE A 93 -25.39 14.13 -6.57
C ILE A 93 -26.39 12.97 -6.51
N ASN A 94 -27.60 13.19 -7.03
CA ASN A 94 -28.63 12.14 -7.01
C ASN A 94 -28.10 10.87 -7.68
N ILE A 95 -28.23 9.73 -7.00
CA ILE A 95 -27.82 8.43 -7.52
C ILE A 95 -28.57 8.05 -8.80
N ASP A 96 -29.82 8.49 -8.95
CA ASP A 96 -30.60 8.29 -10.17
C ASP A 96 -29.97 9.00 -11.39
N SER A 97 -29.04 9.93 -11.15
CA SER A 97 -28.30 10.63 -12.21
C SER A 97 -26.90 10.07 -12.45
N ILE A 98 -26.14 9.74 -11.40
CA ILE A 98 -24.81 9.12 -11.52
C ILE A 98 -24.67 8.10 -10.38
N ASP A 99 -24.58 6.82 -10.73
CA ASP A 99 -24.34 5.75 -9.77
C ASP A 99 -22.83 5.50 -9.60
N CYS A 100 -22.31 5.82 -8.43
CA CYS A 100 -20.90 5.58 -8.08
C CYS A 100 -20.70 4.28 -7.26
N SER A 101 -21.69 3.37 -7.24
CA SER A 101 -21.65 2.09 -6.51
C SER A 101 -20.64 1.11 -7.12
N GLU A 102 -19.37 1.30 -6.78
CA GLU A 102 -18.28 0.54 -7.36
C GLU A 102 -17.18 0.20 -6.35
N LYS A 103 -16.24 -0.62 -6.83
CA LYS A 103 -15.01 -0.94 -6.13
C LYS A 103 -13.93 0.09 -6.46
N TYR A 104 -13.25 0.59 -5.44
CA TYR A 104 -12.21 1.60 -5.57
C TYR A 104 -10.94 1.17 -4.85
N LEU A 105 -9.81 1.63 -5.39
CA LEU A 105 -8.51 1.65 -4.72
C LEU A 105 -8.17 3.09 -4.35
N VAL A 106 -7.99 3.33 -3.06
CA VAL A 106 -7.47 4.59 -2.53
C VAL A 106 -6.00 4.39 -2.20
N THR A 107 -5.12 5.09 -2.92
CA THR A 107 -3.68 5.05 -2.65
C THR A 107 -3.32 6.09 -1.61
N ILE A 108 -2.80 5.62 -0.47
CA ILE A 108 -2.07 6.46 0.48
C ILE A 108 -0.61 6.48 0.04
N GLY A 109 -0.12 7.68 -0.29
CA GLY A 109 1.22 7.92 -0.78
C GLY A 109 2.31 7.74 0.28
N LYS A 110 3.56 7.81 -0.20
CA LYS A 110 4.78 7.75 0.62
C LYS A 110 4.88 8.86 1.68
N ASP A 111 4.19 9.97 1.47
CA ASP A 111 4.11 11.11 2.39
C ASP A 111 2.92 11.00 3.37
N GLY A 112 2.18 9.90 3.33
CA GLY A 112 1.01 9.66 4.16
C GLY A 112 -0.25 10.43 3.69
N LYS A 113 -0.26 11.05 2.52
CA LYS A 113 -1.48 11.68 1.96
C LYS A 113 -2.17 10.76 0.97
N VAL A 114 -3.47 10.94 0.79
CA VAL A 114 -4.17 10.28 -0.33
C VAL A 114 -3.68 10.89 -1.64
N SER A 115 -3.02 10.07 -2.46
CA SER A 115 -2.38 10.50 -3.71
C SER A 115 -3.20 10.16 -4.94
N LYS A 116 -4.02 9.11 -4.88
CA LYS A 116 -4.79 8.62 -6.02
C LYS A 116 -6.06 7.89 -5.57
N VAL A 117 -7.10 7.97 -6.37
CA VAL A 117 -8.27 7.09 -6.33
C VAL A 117 -8.42 6.45 -7.71
N THR A 118 -8.74 5.18 -7.76
CA THR A 118 -8.95 4.44 -9.02
C THR A 118 -10.16 3.53 -8.87
N MET A 119 -11.03 3.51 -9.88
CA MET A 119 -12.13 2.56 -9.93
C MET A 119 -11.60 1.22 -10.44
N LEU A 120 -11.84 0.15 -9.69
CA LEU A 120 -11.29 -1.17 -9.95
C LEU A 120 -12.05 -1.82 -11.10
N GLY A 121 -11.32 -2.30 -12.11
CA GLY A 121 -11.92 -2.81 -13.37
C GLY A 121 -11.97 -1.80 -14.51
N TYR A 122 -11.74 -0.50 -14.25
CA TYR A 122 -11.85 0.58 -15.23
C TYR A 122 -10.59 1.46 -15.23
N GLN A 123 -9.45 0.86 -15.58
CA GLN A 123 -8.14 1.51 -15.44
C GLN A 123 -7.58 2.05 -16.76
N SER A 124 -8.04 1.49 -17.88
CA SER A 124 -7.62 1.91 -19.22
C SER A 124 -8.68 2.78 -19.86
N GLN A 125 -8.24 3.58 -20.84
CA GLN A 125 -9.14 4.47 -21.54
C GLN A 125 -10.27 3.73 -22.24
N ASP A 126 -9.94 2.61 -22.90
CA ASP A 126 -10.90 1.78 -23.62
C ASP A 126 -11.95 1.19 -22.68
N THR A 127 -11.56 0.80 -21.45
CA THR A 127 -12.52 0.27 -20.47
C THR A 127 -13.43 1.36 -19.92
N ILE A 128 -12.91 2.57 -19.72
CA ILE A 128 -13.72 3.69 -19.24
C ILE A 128 -14.74 4.06 -20.33
N ASP A 129 -14.28 4.32 -21.56
CA ASP A 129 -15.15 4.78 -22.66
C ASP A 129 -16.19 3.72 -23.09
N LYS A 130 -15.96 2.45 -22.76
CA LYS A 130 -16.91 1.36 -23.04
C LYS A 130 -18.06 1.29 -22.03
N TYR A 131 -17.83 1.63 -20.77
CA TYR A 131 -18.78 1.38 -19.68
C TYR A 131 -19.24 2.64 -18.95
N TRP A 132 -18.56 3.77 -19.16
CA TRP A 132 -18.81 5.02 -18.46
C TRP A 132 -18.77 6.20 -19.42
N GLU A 133 -19.65 7.16 -19.20
CA GLU A 133 -19.41 8.51 -19.68
C GLU A 133 -18.27 9.14 -18.87
N ARG A 134 -17.36 9.84 -19.56
CA ARG A 134 -16.13 10.39 -18.96
C ARG A 134 -16.40 11.27 -17.73
N ASN A 135 -17.42 12.11 -17.83
CA ASN A 135 -17.83 13.03 -16.78
C ASN A 135 -18.37 12.30 -15.54
N GLU A 136 -19.08 11.19 -15.71
CA GLU A 136 -19.59 10.36 -14.62
C GLU A 136 -18.45 9.67 -13.87
N TYR A 137 -17.55 9.03 -14.63
CA TYR A 137 -16.35 8.40 -14.10
C TYR A 137 -15.49 9.39 -13.31
N ASP A 138 -15.20 10.55 -13.91
CA ASP A 138 -14.42 11.61 -13.28
C ASP A 138 -15.14 12.17 -12.05
N TYR A 139 -16.47 12.31 -12.10
CA TYR A 139 -17.24 12.76 -10.95
C TYR A 139 -17.07 11.82 -9.75
N CYS A 140 -17.22 10.52 -9.95
CA CYS A 140 -17.11 9.54 -8.87
C CYS A 140 -15.71 9.55 -8.24
N ILE A 141 -14.65 9.49 -9.06
CA ILE A 141 -13.27 9.50 -8.57
C ILE A 141 -12.94 10.81 -7.86
N ASN A 142 -13.31 11.95 -8.45
CA ASN A 142 -13.02 13.26 -7.87
C ASN A 142 -13.79 13.48 -6.56
N THR A 143 -15.02 12.98 -6.45
CA THR A 143 -15.81 13.08 -5.21
C THR A 143 -15.13 12.34 -4.06
N ILE A 144 -14.68 11.11 -4.30
CA ILE A 144 -13.93 10.34 -3.31
C ILE A 144 -12.60 11.02 -2.98
N PHE A 145 -11.80 11.36 -4.00
CA PHE A 145 -10.49 11.98 -3.80
C PHE A 145 -10.59 13.30 -3.02
N ASN A 146 -11.53 14.18 -3.38
CA ASN A 146 -11.71 15.46 -2.69
C ASN A 146 -12.20 15.32 -1.25
N SER A 147 -12.94 14.26 -0.94
CA SER A 147 -13.39 13.94 0.42
C SER A 147 -12.22 13.52 1.31
N LEU A 148 -11.24 12.85 0.72
CA LEU A 148 -10.11 12.24 1.42
C LEU A 148 -8.81 13.06 1.40
N ARG A 149 -8.61 13.96 0.44
CA ARG A 149 -7.33 14.69 0.23
C ARG A 149 -6.80 15.50 1.43
N LYS A 150 -7.66 15.79 2.41
CA LYS A 150 -7.29 16.50 3.65
C LYS A 150 -6.81 15.56 4.76
N LEU A 151 -6.96 14.26 4.60
CA LEU A 151 -6.49 13.28 5.56
C LEU A 151 -4.97 13.16 5.48
N GLN A 152 -4.36 12.96 6.64
CA GLN A 152 -2.94 12.67 6.79
C GLN A 152 -2.82 11.39 7.60
N PHE A 153 -2.02 10.46 7.10
CA PHE A 153 -1.72 9.17 7.73
C PHE A 153 -0.26 9.13 8.13
N ASP A 154 0.07 8.24 9.05
CA ASP A 154 1.44 7.91 9.38
C ASP A 154 2.20 7.33 8.18
N ILE A 155 3.53 7.44 8.26
CA ILE A 155 4.42 6.94 7.22
C ILE A 155 4.88 5.54 7.58
N ILE A 156 4.57 4.59 6.69
CA ILE A 156 5.11 3.24 6.71
C ILE A 156 6.25 3.19 5.70
N LYS A 157 7.32 2.49 6.07
CA LYS A 157 8.47 2.26 5.21
C LYS A 157 8.72 0.76 5.08
N ASP A 158 9.41 0.41 4.01
CA ASP A 158 9.97 -0.91 3.76
C ASP A 158 11.48 -0.75 3.62
N LYS A 159 12.26 -1.45 4.47
CA LYS A 159 13.73 -1.31 4.50
C LYS A 159 14.18 0.15 4.60
N GLY A 160 13.51 0.92 5.46
CA GLY A 160 13.77 2.35 5.69
C GLY A 160 13.22 3.30 4.62
N LYS A 161 12.64 2.79 3.52
CA LYS A 161 12.13 3.59 2.40
C LYS A 161 10.60 3.72 2.48
N PRO A 162 10.02 4.94 2.49
CA PRO A 162 8.57 5.12 2.53
C PRO A 162 7.85 4.40 1.38
N ILE A 163 6.72 3.77 1.69
CA ILE A 163 5.90 3.04 0.72
C ILE A 163 4.49 3.63 0.59
N SER A 164 3.97 3.54 -0.64
CA SER A 164 2.55 3.74 -0.90
C SER A 164 1.77 2.45 -0.61
N GLU A 165 0.49 2.57 -0.31
CA GLU A 165 -0.39 1.43 -0.09
C GLU A 165 -1.77 1.71 -0.65
N ASP A 166 -2.34 0.70 -1.28
CA ASP A 166 -3.70 0.74 -1.78
C ASP A 166 -4.66 0.15 -0.74
N ILE A 167 -5.68 0.92 -0.43
CA ILE A 167 -6.79 0.52 0.43
C ILE A 167 -8.00 0.28 -0.47
N TYR A 168 -8.51 -0.95 -0.40
CA TYR A 168 -9.73 -1.34 -1.10
C TYR A 168 -10.94 -0.78 -0.36
N ILE A 169 -11.83 -0.15 -1.11
CA ILE A 169 -13.12 0.33 -0.62
C ILE A 169 -14.17 -0.07 -1.63
N GLU A 170 -15.30 -0.54 -1.11
CA GLU A 170 -16.47 -0.86 -1.91
C GLU A 170 -17.61 0.03 -1.45
N ILE A 171 -18.25 0.73 -2.38
CA ILE A 171 -19.33 1.66 -2.11
C ILE A 171 -20.62 1.07 -2.66
N TRP A 172 -21.64 1.05 -1.81
CA TRP A 172 -23.01 0.74 -2.17
C TRP A 172 -23.90 1.80 -1.54
N PHE A 173 -24.84 2.33 -2.31
CA PHE A 173 -25.84 3.25 -1.78
C PHE A 173 -27.12 2.49 -1.45
N ASP A 174 -27.61 2.63 -0.22
CA ASP A 174 -28.90 2.10 0.16
C ASP A 174 -30.01 3.00 -0.41
N VAL A 175 -30.83 2.45 -1.30
CA VAL A 175 -32.03 3.13 -1.86
C VAL A 175 -33.12 3.33 -0.79
N TYR A 176 -32.97 2.72 0.39
CA TYR A 176 -33.91 2.78 1.52
C TYR A 176 -33.36 3.60 2.69
N GLY A 177 -32.83 4.79 2.42
CA GLY A 177 -32.26 5.67 3.42
C GLY A 177 -33.22 5.99 4.59
N LEU A 178 -32.68 5.89 5.81
CA LEU A 178 -33.00 6.76 6.94
C LEU A 178 -31.70 7.45 7.40
#